data_AF-A7N5M3-F1
#
_entry.id   AF-A7N5M3-F1
#
_cell.length_a   1.000
_cell.length_b   1.000
_cell.length_c   1.000
_cell.angle_alpha   90.00
_cell.angle_beta   90.00
_cell.angle_gamma   90.00
#
_symmetry.space_group_name_H-M   'P 1'
#
loop_
_entity.id
_entity.type
_entity.pdbx_description
1 polymer ?
#
loop_
_entity_poly.entity_id
_entity_poly.type
_entity_poly.pdbx_seq_one_letter_code
_entity_poly.pdbx_strand_id
1 'polypeptide(L)'
;MLPVLFWPLTKPVENANEIKRIFCLETGFNLLCFLAVSQWVSVEYVDKGLIVFFILQSAGFIMVQIKKQTYLSALISMVLAAAIAYWIHIGAQTTLPGEGSILLFGEAVPWQLKLIYGFWLMQLLLVEYRSVLPKLTLAICHIASFVIAIGAEDFFHARIVTASHLLFLSLCFNLKSLDWGGGDFVVSTRFSRFIQLKMVREPLSEFLLGIVVMSYLGIFLI
;
A
#
# COMPACT_ATOMS: atom_id res chain seq x y z
N MET A 1 -17.41 -0.34 -1.08
CA MET A 1 -18.45 -1.14 -0.39
C MET A 1 -18.51 -2.60 -0.82
N LEU A 2 -18.43 -2.91 -2.13
CA LEU A 2 -18.56 -4.27 -2.66
C LEU A 2 -17.71 -5.35 -1.97
N PRO A 3 -16.44 -5.15 -1.63
CA PRO A 3 -15.63 -6.30 -1.26
C PRO A 3 -15.87 -6.83 0.18
N VAL A 4 -16.51 -6.05 1.08
CA VAL A 4 -16.94 -6.54 2.42
C VAL A 4 -18.19 -7.41 2.30
N LEU A 5 -19.07 -7.16 1.33
CA LEU A 5 -20.29 -7.93 1.11
C LEU A 5 -20.00 -9.39 0.72
N PHE A 6 -18.86 -9.65 0.09
CA PHE A 6 -18.43 -10.97 -0.35
C PHE A 6 -17.56 -11.71 0.68
N TRP A 7 -17.47 -11.18 1.91
CA TRP A 7 -16.75 -11.79 3.03
C TRP A 7 -17.04 -13.29 3.27
N PRO A 8 -18.29 -13.78 3.17
CA PRO A 8 -18.59 -15.21 3.39
C PRO A 8 -17.93 -16.15 2.38
N LEU A 9 -17.45 -15.64 1.24
CA LEU A 9 -16.84 -16.42 0.17
C LEU A 9 -15.31 -16.55 0.32
N THR A 10 -14.73 -15.93 1.34
CA THR A 10 -13.28 -15.88 1.52
C THR A 10 -12.78 -17.15 2.22
N LYS A 11 -11.85 -17.88 1.59
CA LYS A 11 -11.21 -19.05 2.19
C LYS A 11 -10.17 -18.63 3.24
N PRO A 12 -9.97 -19.38 4.32
CA PRO A 12 -8.87 -19.12 5.24
C PRO A 12 -7.53 -19.32 4.52
N VAL A 13 -6.75 -18.25 4.40
CA VAL A 13 -5.39 -18.24 3.82
C VAL A 13 -4.38 -17.93 4.93
N GLU A 14 -3.12 -18.33 4.79
CA GLU A 14 -2.04 -17.82 5.62
C GLU A 14 -2.04 -16.28 5.63
N ASN A 15 -1.88 -15.69 6.81
CA ASN A 15 -2.01 -14.24 7.07
C ASN A 15 -3.44 -13.66 6.90
N ALA A 16 -4.48 -14.49 6.99
CA ALA A 16 -5.88 -14.03 6.89
C ALA A 16 -6.17 -12.82 7.81
N ASN A 17 -5.71 -12.82 9.06
CA ASN A 17 -6.00 -11.71 9.98
C ASN A 17 -5.35 -10.39 9.53
N GLU A 18 -4.14 -10.43 8.95
CA GLU A 18 -3.47 -9.24 8.41
C GLU A 18 -4.23 -8.71 7.18
N ILE A 19 -4.59 -9.61 6.26
CA ILE A 19 -5.34 -9.27 5.04
C ILE A 19 -6.70 -8.69 5.41
N LYS A 20 -7.41 -9.30 6.37
CA LYS A 20 -8.71 -8.84 6.88
C LYS A 20 -8.65 -7.44 7.49
N ARG A 21 -7.61 -7.17 8.30
CA ARG A 21 -7.39 -5.85 8.88
C ARG A 21 -7.20 -4.79 7.78
N ILE A 22 -6.27 -5.04 6.85
CA ILE A 22 -5.98 -4.12 5.74
C ILE A 22 -7.26 -3.89 4.92
N PHE A 23 -7.93 -4.98 4.58
CA PHE A 23 -9.16 -4.94 3.79
C PHE A 23 -10.28 -4.12 4.44
N CYS A 24 -10.46 -4.24 5.76
CA CYS A 24 -11.42 -3.43 6.53
C CYS A 24 -11.04 -1.95 6.52
N LEU A 25 -9.75 -1.63 6.75
CA LEU A 25 -9.26 -0.25 6.75
C LEU A 25 -9.45 0.40 5.38
N GLU A 26 -9.04 -0.28 4.30
CA GLU A 26 -9.15 0.26 2.94
C GLU A 26 -10.62 0.39 2.49
N THR A 27 -11.50 -0.52 2.92
CA THR A 27 -12.94 -0.36 2.67
C THR A 27 -13.52 0.83 3.44
N GLY A 28 -13.09 1.03 4.69
CA GLY A 28 -13.48 2.19 5.49
C GLY A 28 -13.02 3.51 4.85
N PHE A 29 -11.78 3.56 4.37
CA PHE A 29 -11.25 4.70 3.60
C PHE A 29 -12.10 4.99 2.36
N ASN A 30 -12.37 3.98 1.53
CA ASN A 30 -13.19 4.16 0.32
C ASN A 30 -14.61 4.62 0.65
N LEU A 31 -15.17 4.17 1.78
CA LEU A 31 -16.47 4.64 2.25
C LEU A 31 -16.42 6.12 2.68
N LEU A 32 -15.37 6.54 3.39
CA LEU A 32 -15.18 7.94 3.76
C LEU A 32 -15.08 8.84 2.51
N CYS A 33 -14.29 8.43 1.50
CA CYS A 33 -14.20 9.16 0.23
C CYS A 33 -15.56 9.22 -0.48
N PHE A 34 -16.33 8.13 -0.49
CA PHE A 34 -17.68 8.12 -1.05
C PHE A 34 -18.63 9.06 -0.31
N LEU A 35 -18.60 9.07 1.03
CA LEU A 35 -19.43 9.96 1.86
C LEU A 35 -19.04 11.44 1.66
N ALA A 36 -17.76 11.72 1.43
CA ALA A 36 -17.27 13.06 1.09
C ALA A 36 -17.83 13.53 -0.26
N VAL A 37 -17.64 12.72 -1.31
CA VAL A 37 -18.08 13.03 -2.67
C VAL A 37 -19.60 13.15 -2.77
N SER A 38 -20.34 12.31 -2.06
CA SER A 38 -21.81 12.38 -1.98
C SER A 38 -22.33 13.52 -1.09
N GLN A 39 -21.43 14.27 -0.44
CA GLN A 39 -21.75 15.39 0.47
C GLN A 39 -22.60 14.98 1.68
N TRP A 40 -22.56 13.70 2.07
CA TRP A 40 -23.28 13.19 3.25
C TRP A 40 -22.58 13.56 4.56
N VAL A 41 -21.27 13.83 4.51
CA VAL A 41 -20.43 14.18 5.65
C VAL A 41 -19.59 15.41 5.29
N SER A 42 -19.42 16.33 6.24
CA SER A 42 -18.55 17.49 6.00
C SER A 42 -17.10 17.07 5.85
N VAL A 43 -16.38 17.80 5.02
CA VAL A 43 -14.97 17.53 4.69
C VAL A 43 -14.07 17.50 5.94
N GLU A 44 -14.36 18.33 6.95
CA GLU A 44 -13.61 18.33 8.21
C GLU A 44 -13.62 16.97 8.94
N TYR A 45 -14.77 16.28 8.96
CA TYR A 45 -14.85 14.94 9.56
C TYR A 45 -14.18 13.89 8.68
N VAL A 46 -14.21 14.07 7.36
CA VAL A 46 -13.50 13.21 6.41
C VAL A 46 -12.01 13.28 6.67
N ASP A 47 -11.43 14.48 6.79
CA ASP A 47 -9.98 14.66 7.05
C ASP A 47 -9.55 13.99 8.36
N LYS A 48 -10.31 14.16 9.44
CA LYS A 48 -10.05 13.46 10.70
C LYS A 48 -10.08 11.94 10.52
N GLY A 49 -11.06 11.42 9.76
CA GLY A 49 -11.16 10.00 9.43
C GLY A 49 -9.98 9.48 8.61
N LEU A 50 -9.51 10.27 7.63
CA LEU A 50 -8.34 9.93 6.80
C LEU A 50 -7.04 9.92 7.61
N ILE A 51 -6.86 10.87 8.52
CA ILE A 51 -5.73 10.89 9.46
C ILE A 51 -5.72 9.61 10.31
N VAL A 52 -6.87 9.26 10.89
CA VAL A 52 -7.00 8.01 11.67
C VAL A 52 -6.68 6.79 10.81
N PHE A 53 -7.15 6.75 9.55
CA PHE A 53 -6.81 5.69 8.61
C PHE A 53 -5.30 5.58 8.40
N PHE A 54 -4.59 6.67 8.07
CA PHE A 54 -3.15 6.62 7.83
C PHE A 54 -2.36 6.21 9.07
N ILE A 55 -2.77 6.64 10.27
CA ILE A 55 -2.18 6.22 11.54
C ILE A 55 -2.35 4.71 11.73
N LEU A 56 -3.58 4.20 11.63
CA LEU A 56 -3.88 2.78 11.82
C LEU A 56 -3.20 1.90 10.78
N GLN A 57 -3.18 2.33 9.52
CA GLN A 57 -2.52 1.62 8.43
C GLN A 57 -1.01 1.53 8.67
N SER A 58 -0.36 2.67 8.98
CA SER A 58 1.09 2.75 9.21
C SER A 58 1.50 1.94 10.45
N ALA A 59 0.81 2.14 11.57
CA ALA A 59 1.05 1.39 12.80
C ALA A 59 0.84 -0.12 12.59
N GLY A 60 -0.19 -0.49 11.81
CA GLY A 60 -0.48 -1.88 11.46
C GLY A 60 0.66 -2.57 10.69
N PHE A 61 1.32 -1.88 9.75
CA PHE A 61 2.49 -2.40 9.04
C PHE A 61 3.71 -2.49 9.95
N ILE A 62 4.03 -1.42 10.68
CA ILE A 62 5.18 -1.37 11.59
C ILE A 62 5.10 -2.48 12.65
N MET A 63 3.93 -2.66 13.28
CA MET A 63 3.72 -3.73 14.27
C MET A 63 3.93 -5.12 13.69
N VAL A 64 3.44 -5.38 12.48
CA VAL A 64 3.60 -6.69 11.80
C VAL A 64 5.08 -6.93 11.49
N GLN A 65 5.80 -5.92 11.00
CA GLN A 65 7.21 -6.02 10.65
C GLN A 65 8.10 -6.23 11.90
N ILE A 66 7.80 -5.54 13.00
CA ILE A 66 8.49 -5.78 14.28
C ILE A 66 8.23 -7.23 14.77
N LYS A 67 6.98 -7.70 14.72
CA LYS A 67 6.65 -9.09 15.11
C LYS A 67 7.36 -10.13 14.24
N LYS A 68 7.52 -9.85 12.95
CA LYS A 68 8.27 -10.69 12.00
C LYS A 68 9.79 -10.49 12.06
N GLN A 69 10.28 -9.66 12.99
CA GLN A 69 11.70 -9.30 13.15
C GLN A 69 12.35 -8.71 11.88
N THR A 70 11.57 -8.06 11.02
CA THR A 70 12.04 -7.41 9.79
C THR A 70 12.33 -5.93 10.03
N TYR A 71 13.31 -5.65 10.91
CA TYR A 71 13.57 -4.29 11.40
C TYR A 71 13.89 -3.25 10.33
N LEU A 72 14.61 -3.60 9.26
CA LEU A 72 14.85 -2.68 8.13
C LEU A 72 13.54 -2.31 7.43
N SER A 73 12.62 -3.26 7.27
CA SER A 73 11.29 -2.99 6.68
C SER A 73 10.45 -2.11 7.60
N ALA A 74 10.53 -2.34 8.92
CA ALA A 74 9.89 -1.47 9.91
C ALA A 74 10.43 -0.04 9.84
N LEU A 75 11.74 0.14 9.69
CA LEU A 75 12.35 1.46 9.54
C LEU A 75 11.90 2.17 8.27
N ILE A 76 11.85 1.47 7.13
CA ILE A 76 11.29 2.03 5.88
C ILE A 76 9.82 2.45 6.07
N SER A 77 9.01 1.64 6.74
CA SER A 77 7.62 1.99 7.06
C SER A 77 7.51 3.20 8.00
N MET A 78 8.43 3.36 8.95
CA MET A 78 8.48 4.54 9.83
C MET A 78 8.81 5.82 9.04
N VAL A 79 9.77 5.75 8.11
CA VAL A 79 10.09 6.91 7.25
C VAL A 79 8.92 7.25 6.34
N LEU A 80 8.26 6.25 5.74
CA LEU A 80 7.02 6.49 4.97
C LEU A 80 5.93 7.13 5.83
N ALA A 81 5.71 6.63 7.06
CA ALA A 81 4.71 7.20 7.97
C ALA A 81 5.03 8.65 8.34
N ALA A 82 6.30 8.97 8.59
CA ALA A 82 6.75 10.33 8.86
C ALA A 82 6.57 11.25 7.65
N ALA A 83 6.84 10.76 6.43
CA ALA A 83 6.63 11.50 5.19
C ALA A 83 5.14 11.78 4.92
N ILE A 84 4.26 10.80 5.18
CA ILE A 84 2.80 10.97 5.11
C ILE A 84 2.34 11.98 6.16
N ALA A 85 2.80 11.86 7.40
CA ALA A 85 2.43 12.78 8.47
C ALA A 85 2.85 14.22 8.17
N TYR A 86 4.05 14.40 7.59
CA TYR A 86 4.51 15.71 7.13
C TYR A 86 3.61 16.26 6.02
N TRP A 87 3.30 15.47 4.99
CA TRP A 87 2.38 15.87 3.92
C TRP A 87 0.99 16.27 4.44
N ILE A 88 0.43 15.50 5.37
CA ILE A 88 -0.84 15.84 6.04
C ILE A 88 -0.74 17.15 6.83
N HIS A 89 0.40 17.38 7.49
CA HIS A 89 0.59 18.57 8.33
C HIS A 89 0.71 19.87 7.52
N ILE A 90 1.39 19.83 6.38
CA ILE A 90 1.52 20.99 5.48
C ILE A 90 0.32 21.15 4.54
N GLY A 91 -0.44 20.06 4.33
CA GLY A 91 -1.58 20.03 3.45
C GLY A 91 -2.73 20.92 3.94
N ALA A 92 -3.61 21.25 3.02
CA ALA A 92 -4.84 21.99 3.29
C ALA A 92 -5.99 21.04 3.65
N GLN A 93 -7.21 21.58 3.71
CA GLN A 93 -8.41 20.77 3.79
C GLN A 93 -8.61 20.00 2.47
N THR A 94 -9.12 18.76 2.54
CA THR A 94 -9.48 18.00 1.33
C THR A 94 -10.39 18.81 0.40
N THR A 95 -10.16 18.75 -0.92
CA THR A 95 -10.98 19.47 -1.90
C THR A 95 -11.79 18.50 -2.76
N LEU A 96 -12.95 18.95 -3.22
CA LEU A 96 -13.86 18.23 -4.11
C LEU A 96 -13.99 19.04 -5.42
N PRO A 97 -13.09 18.84 -6.39
CA PRO A 97 -13.04 19.65 -7.62
C PRO A 97 -14.29 19.55 -8.51
N GLY A 98 -15.17 18.58 -8.24
CA GLY A 98 -16.34 18.26 -9.06
C GLY A 98 -16.24 16.88 -9.70
N GLU A 99 -17.30 16.42 -10.36
CA GLU A 99 -17.32 15.16 -11.15
C GLU A 99 -16.90 13.89 -10.39
N GLY A 100 -17.08 13.85 -9.07
CA GLY A 100 -16.67 12.70 -8.26
C GLY A 100 -15.16 12.59 -8.01
N SER A 101 -14.40 13.62 -8.39
CA SER A 101 -13.00 13.75 -8.01
C SER A 101 -12.86 14.20 -6.56
N ILE A 102 -11.78 13.73 -5.93
CA ILE A 102 -11.39 14.08 -4.57
C ILE A 102 -9.88 14.32 -4.60
N LEU A 103 -9.43 15.36 -3.91
CA LEU A 103 -8.03 15.66 -3.70
C LEU A 103 -7.77 15.74 -2.20
N LEU A 104 -7.22 14.66 -1.66
CA LEU A 104 -6.94 14.52 -0.24
C LEU A 104 -5.98 15.59 0.26
N PHE A 105 -6.36 16.25 1.35
CA PHE A 105 -5.62 17.36 1.97
C PHE A 105 -5.29 18.51 1.00
N GLY A 106 -6.10 18.67 -0.06
CA GLY A 106 -6.11 19.83 -0.94
C GLY A 106 -4.89 20.01 -1.83
N GLU A 107 -3.87 19.18 -1.70
CA GLU A 107 -2.62 19.26 -2.45
C GLU A 107 -2.23 17.91 -3.05
N ALA A 108 -1.63 17.98 -4.25
CA ALA A 108 -1.08 16.79 -4.90
C ALA A 108 0.07 16.20 -4.05
N VAL A 109 0.10 14.87 -3.96
CA VAL A 109 1.15 14.15 -3.23
C VAL A 109 2.52 14.47 -3.86
N PRO A 110 3.51 14.95 -3.07
CA PRO A 110 4.85 15.25 -3.57
C PRO A 110 5.50 14.03 -4.22
N TRP A 111 6.29 14.25 -5.28
CA TRP A 111 6.93 13.15 -6.02
C TRP A 111 7.88 12.33 -5.13
N GLN A 112 8.54 12.96 -4.15
CA GLN A 112 9.37 12.28 -3.16
C GLN A 112 8.55 11.28 -2.33
N LEU A 113 7.33 11.64 -1.93
CA LEU A 113 6.45 10.75 -1.17
C LEU A 113 5.97 9.59 -2.06
N LYS A 114 5.68 9.83 -3.34
CA LYS A 114 5.38 8.76 -4.31
C LYS A 114 6.56 7.77 -4.45
N LEU A 115 7.80 8.29 -4.49
CA LEU A 115 9.01 7.45 -4.53
C LEU A 115 9.22 6.66 -3.24
N ILE A 116 9.13 7.30 -2.07
CA ILE A 116 9.25 6.62 -0.77
C ILE A 116 8.24 5.47 -0.68
N TYR A 117 6.99 5.71 -1.09
CA TYR A 117 5.97 4.68 -1.16
C TYR A 117 6.33 3.55 -2.13
N GLY A 118 6.87 3.88 -3.31
CA GLY A 118 7.30 2.90 -4.29
C GLY A 118 8.40 1.97 -3.75
N PHE A 119 9.42 2.52 -3.10
CA PHE A 119 10.49 1.72 -2.50
C PHE A 119 10.01 0.91 -1.30
N TRP A 120 9.10 1.46 -0.49
CA TRP A 120 8.40 0.70 0.55
C TRP A 120 7.62 -0.49 -0.04
N LEU A 121 6.90 -0.27 -1.16
CA LEU A 121 6.16 -1.34 -1.84
C LEU A 121 7.10 -2.43 -2.38
N MET A 122 8.25 -2.04 -2.94
CA MET A 122 9.26 -3.00 -3.41
C MET A 122 9.85 -3.82 -2.25
N GLN A 123 10.15 -3.19 -1.11
CA GLN A 123 10.58 -3.90 0.10
C GLN A 123 9.54 -4.91 0.55
N LEU A 124 8.26 -4.51 0.59
CA LEU A 124 7.16 -5.37 1.00
C LEU A 124 7.01 -6.59 0.05
N LEU A 125 6.99 -6.35 -1.26
CA LEU A 125 6.74 -7.40 -2.25
C LEU A 125 7.92 -8.37 -2.43
N LEU A 126 9.16 -7.86 -2.45
CA LEU A 126 10.34 -8.67 -2.77
C LEU A 126 11.00 -9.29 -1.55
N VAL A 127 10.98 -8.61 -0.41
CA VAL A 127 11.71 -9.05 0.79
C VAL A 127 10.77 -9.65 1.82
N GLU A 128 9.68 -8.95 2.16
CA GLU A 128 8.77 -9.39 3.21
C GLU A 128 7.84 -10.52 2.73
N TYR A 129 7.27 -10.40 1.53
CA TYR A 129 6.43 -11.42 0.91
C TYR A 129 7.20 -12.44 0.06
N ARG A 130 8.48 -12.65 0.36
CA ARG A 130 9.32 -13.63 -0.35
C ARG A 130 8.79 -15.07 -0.32
N SER A 131 7.92 -15.42 0.63
CA SER A 131 7.27 -16.74 0.71
C SER A 131 6.24 -16.97 -0.39
N VAL A 132 5.76 -15.92 -1.04
CA VAL A 132 4.84 -15.99 -2.19
C VAL A 132 5.61 -16.27 -3.50
N LEU A 133 6.91 -15.98 -3.53
CA LEU A 133 7.76 -16.32 -4.66
C LEU A 133 7.88 -17.85 -4.78
N PRO A 134 7.91 -18.42 -6.00
CA PRO A 134 8.21 -17.76 -7.28
C PRO A 134 7.00 -17.18 -8.03
N LYS A 135 5.79 -17.23 -7.48
CA LYS A 135 4.59 -16.67 -8.12
C LYS A 135 4.66 -15.14 -8.10
N LEU A 136 4.74 -14.52 -9.27
CA LEU A 136 4.89 -13.07 -9.40
C LEU A 136 3.56 -12.32 -9.53
N THR A 137 2.43 -13.02 -9.60
CA THR A 137 1.11 -12.43 -9.83
C THR A 137 0.82 -11.30 -8.86
N LEU A 138 0.99 -11.53 -7.55
CA LEU A 138 0.77 -10.52 -6.52
C LEU A 138 1.65 -9.28 -6.72
N ALA A 139 2.94 -9.49 -7.01
CA ALA A 139 3.90 -8.41 -7.22
C ALA A 139 3.53 -7.58 -8.46
N ILE A 140 3.24 -8.24 -9.58
CA ILE A 140 2.86 -7.57 -10.84
C ILE A 140 1.56 -6.78 -10.65
N CYS A 141 0.54 -7.36 -10.01
CA CYS A 141 -0.71 -6.66 -9.75
C CYS A 141 -0.50 -5.38 -8.93
N HIS A 142 0.27 -5.45 -7.84
CA HIS A 142 0.53 -4.28 -7.01
C HIS A 142 1.43 -3.24 -7.68
N ILE A 143 2.41 -3.66 -8.48
CA ILE A 143 3.23 -2.74 -9.29
C ILE A 143 2.37 -2.04 -10.34
N ALA A 144 1.50 -2.76 -11.05
CA ALA A 144 0.59 -2.18 -12.03
C ALA A 144 -0.36 -1.16 -11.38
N SER A 145 -0.94 -1.50 -10.22
CA SER A 145 -1.77 -0.58 -9.43
C SER A 145 -0.99 0.67 -8.98
N PHE A 146 0.29 0.53 -8.60
CA PHE A 146 1.14 1.66 -8.26
C PHE A 146 1.45 2.56 -9.47
N VAL A 147 1.74 1.98 -10.64
CA VAL A 147 1.99 2.73 -11.88
C VAL A 147 0.77 3.56 -12.27
N ILE A 148 -0.44 2.99 -12.16
CA ILE A 148 -1.70 3.71 -12.40
C ILE A 148 -1.83 4.87 -11.40
N ALA A 149 -1.55 4.63 -10.12
CA ALA A 149 -1.68 5.65 -9.08
C ALA A 149 -0.69 6.82 -9.25
N ILE A 150 0.52 6.59 -9.78
CA ILE A 150 1.48 7.68 -10.05
C ILE A 150 0.89 8.72 -11.01
N GLY A 151 0.19 8.25 -12.04
CA GLY A 151 -0.44 9.10 -13.06
C GLY A 151 -1.77 9.73 -12.64
N ALA A 152 -2.30 9.38 -11.47
CA ALA A 152 -3.50 9.99 -10.92
C ALA A 152 -3.17 11.32 -10.22
N GLU A 153 -4.11 12.26 -10.27
CA GLU A 153 -4.04 13.52 -9.53
C GLU A 153 -4.00 13.26 -8.02
N ASP A 154 -4.87 12.36 -7.54
CA ASP A 154 -4.85 11.86 -6.16
C ASP A 154 -4.21 10.46 -6.08
N PHE A 155 -2.93 10.45 -5.77
CA PHE A 155 -2.13 9.23 -5.68
C PHE A 155 -2.65 8.25 -4.62
N PHE A 156 -2.94 8.71 -3.40
CA PHE A 156 -3.32 7.79 -2.32
C PHE A 156 -4.72 7.25 -2.51
N HIS A 157 -5.67 8.08 -2.94
CA HIS A 157 -7.02 7.61 -3.26
C HIS A 157 -6.97 6.55 -4.37
N ALA A 158 -6.31 6.84 -5.50
CA ALA A 158 -6.17 5.88 -6.60
C ALA A 158 -5.47 4.59 -6.15
N ARG A 159 -4.41 4.69 -5.34
CA ARG A 159 -3.66 3.53 -4.87
C ARG A 159 -4.47 2.65 -3.92
N ILE A 160 -5.21 3.25 -2.98
CA ILE A 160 -6.00 2.52 -1.97
C ILE A 160 -7.24 1.89 -2.60
N VAL A 161 -7.92 2.61 -3.50
CA VAL A 161 -9.03 2.03 -4.28
C VAL A 161 -8.54 0.81 -5.04
N THR A 162 -7.47 0.92 -5.82
CA THR A 162 -6.96 -0.22 -6.59
C THR A 162 -6.39 -1.34 -5.71
N ALA A 163 -5.73 -1.02 -4.58
CA ALA A 163 -5.27 -2.00 -3.60
C ALA A 163 -6.42 -2.86 -3.06
N SER A 164 -7.52 -2.22 -2.67
CA SER A 164 -8.64 -2.89 -2.02
C SER A 164 -9.33 -3.88 -2.94
N HIS A 165 -9.43 -3.54 -4.23
CA HIS A 165 -9.95 -4.44 -5.25
C HIS A 165 -8.98 -5.60 -5.54
N LEU A 166 -7.67 -5.36 -5.54
CA LEU A 166 -6.68 -6.44 -5.68
C LEU A 166 -6.67 -7.39 -4.47
N LEU A 167 -6.82 -6.87 -3.26
CA LEU A 167 -6.97 -7.69 -2.06
C LEU A 167 -8.24 -8.52 -2.11
N PHE A 168 -9.34 -7.91 -2.55
CA PHE A 168 -10.58 -8.63 -2.77
C PHE A 168 -10.44 -9.77 -3.79
N LEU A 169 -9.85 -9.47 -4.95
CA LEU A 169 -9.55 -10.49 -5.96
C LEU A 169 -8.63 -11.59 -5.40
N SER A 170 -7.67 -11.24 -4.55
CA SER A 170 -6.78 -12.22 -3.90
C SER A 170 -7.49 -13.11 -2.87
N LEU A 171 -8.65 -12.70 -2.36
CA LEU A 171 -9.48 -13.50 -1.47
C LEU A 171 -10.42 -14.43 -2.26
N CYS A 172 -10.94 -13.96 -3.40
CA CYS A 172 -11.78 -14.75 -4.30
C CYS A 172 -10.97 -15.78 -5.10
N PHE A 173 -9.80 -15.37 -5.56
CA PHE A 173 -8.88 -16.13 -6.37
C PHE A 173 -7.57 -16.27 -5.60
N ASN A 174 -7.10 -17.49 -5.34
CA ASN A 174 -5.83 -17.69 -4.63
C ASN A 174 -4.65 -17.34 -5.55
N LEU A 175 -4.45 -16.03 -5.80
CA LEU A 175 -3.44 -15.47 -6.70
C LEU A 175 -1.99 -15.84 -6.30
N LYS A 176 -1.82 -16.27 -5.05
CA LYS A 176 -0.54 -16.74 -4.49
C LYS A 176 -0.25 -18.20 -4.84
N SER A 177 -1.29 -18.99 -5.17
CA SER A 177 -1.12 -20.40 -5.52
C SER A 177 -0.41 -20.54 -6.86
N LEU A 178 0.52 -21.50 -6.93
CA LEU A 178 1.14 -21.90 -8.19
C LEU A 178 0.10 -22.43 -9.18
N ASP A 179 -0.91 -23.15 -8.69
CA ASP A 179 -1.97 -23.76 -9.52
C ASP A 179 -2.92 -22.73 -10.15
N TRP A 180 -2.97 -21.51 -9.60
CA TRP A 180 -3.86 -20.48 -10.12
C TRP A 180 -3.37 -19.94 -11.47
N GLY A 181 -4.19 -20.10 -12.52
CA GLY A 181 -3.83 -19.73 -13.90
C GLY A 181 -2.92 -20.74 -14.60
N GLY A 182 -2.64 -21.89 -13.98
CA GLY A 182 -1.69 -22.90 -14.45
C GLY A 182 -0.32 -22.79 -13.78
N GLY A 183 0.35 -23.93 -13.58
CA GLY A 183 1.58 -24.05 -12.77
C GLY A 183 2.75 -23.16 -13.23
N ASP A 184 2.82 -22.85 -14.52
CA ASP A 184 3.87 -22.00 -15.11
C ASP A 184 3.45 -20.54 -15.30
N PHE A 185 2.19 -20.20 -15.02
CA PHE A 185 1.66 -18.86 -15.26
C PHE A 185 2.28 -17.85 -14.31
N VAL A 186 3.03 -16.88 -14.86
CA VAL A 186 3.61 -15.77 -14.10
C VAL A 186 4.49 -16.28 -12.95
N VAL A 187 5.31 -17.29 -13.25
CA VAL A 187 6.28 -17.88 -12.31
C VAL A 187 7.70 -17.59 -12.79
N SER A 188 8.57 -17.13 -11.88
CA SER A 188 10.00 -16.98 -12.18
C SER A 188 10.88 -17.55 -11.07
N THR A 189 11.32 -18.80 -11.26
CA THR A 189 12.19 -19.49 -10.30
C THR A 189 13.60 -18.91 -10.25
N ARG A 190 14.11 -18.35 -11.37
CA ARG A 190 15.43 -17.69 -11.43
C ARG A 190 15.43 -16.41 -10.59
N PHE A 191 14.42 -15.56 -10.80
CA PHE A 191 14.27 -14.33 -10.03
C PHE A 191 14.04 -14.61 -8.54
N SER A 192 13.15 -15.55 -8.23
CA SER A 192 12.89 -15.98 -6.84
C SER A 192 14.16 -16.42 -6.13
N ARG A 193 14.95 -17.30 -6.76
CA ARG A 193 16.21 -17.77 -6.17
C ARG A 193 17.17 -16.62 -5.95
N PHE A 194 17.35 -15.74 -6.95
CA PHE A 194 18.24 -14.60 -6.86
C PHE A 194 17.88 -13.67 -5.69
N ILE A 195 16.62 -13.24 -5.58
CA ILE A 195 16.16 -12.33 -4.51
C ILE A 195 16.23 -12.97 -3.13
N GLN A 196 16.05 -14.28 -3.02
CA GLN A 196 16.10 -14.99 -1.73
C GLN A 196 17.53 -15.20 -1.22
N LEU A 197 18.56 -15.07 -2.07
CA LEU A 197 19.96 -15.15 -1.63
C LEU A 197 20.23 -14.06 -0.59
N LYS A 198 20.79 -14.47 0.56
CA LYS A 198 21.12 -13.54 1.66
C LYS A 198 22.01 -12.38 1.17
N MET A 199 22.99 -12.68 0.30
CA MET A 199 23.90 -11.69 -0.29
C MET A 199 23.20 -10.64 -1.18
N VAL A 200 21.98 -10.91 -1.65
CA VAL A 200 21.20 -9.98 -2.49
C VAL A 200 20.18 -9.27 -1.62
N ARG A 201 19.47 -10.02 -0.78
CA ARG A 201 18.34 -9.52 0.01
C ARG A 201 18.72 -8.44 1.03
N GLU A 202 19.82 -8.64 1.74
CA GLU A 202 20.28 -7.70 2.78
C GLU A 202 20.74 -6.39 2.14
N PRO A 203 21.68 -6.40 1.17
CA PRO A 203 22.06 -5.18 0.46
C PRO A 203 20.91 -4.49 -0.26
N LEU A 204 19.95 -5.25 -0.81
CA LEU A 204 18.74 -4.67 -1.41
C LEU A 204 17.93 -3.88 -0.38
N SER A 205 17.71 -4.45 0.82
CA SER A 205 16.94 -3.75 1.87
C SER A 205 17.66 -2.50 2.37
N GLU A 206 18.99 -2.55 2.51
CA GLU A 206 19.82 -1.41 2.89
C GLU A 206 19.80 -0.31 1.82
N PHE A 207 19.93 -0.68 0.55
CA PHE A 207 19.83 0.22 -0.58
C PHE A 207 18.47 0.92 -0.63
N LEU A 208 17.38 0.16 -0.48
CA LEU A 208 16.02 0.69 -0.46
C LEU A 208 15.84 1.68 0.70
N LEU A 209 16.33 1.36 1.89
CA LEU A 209 16.33 2.26 3.04
C LEU A 209 17.13 3.54 2.75
N GLY A 210 18.33 3.41 2.19
CA GLY A 210 19.18 4.55 1.84
C GLY A 210 18.45 5.54 0.92
N ILE A 211 17.82 5.04 -0.14
CA ILE A 211 17.05 5.90 -1.05
C ILE A 211 15.85 6.55 -0.35
N VAL A 212 15.11 5.79 0.46
CA VAL A 212 13.96 6.28 1.21
C VAL A 212 14.36 7.41 2.16
N VAL A 213 15.46 7.25 2.91
CA VAL A 213 15.98 8.28 3.81
C VAL A 213 16.45 9.50 3.04
N MET A 214 17.21 9.32 1.96
CA MET A 214 17.68 10.44 1.14
C MET A 214 16.52 11.22 0.49
N SER A 215 15.50 10.51 0.02
CA SER A 215 14.29 11.11 -0.56
C SER A 215 13.50 11.87 0.51
N TYR A 216 13.42 11.33 1.73
CA TYR A 216 12.78 12.01 2.87
C TYR A 216 13.53 13.28 3.28
N LEU A 217 14.86 13.23 3.39
CA LEU A 217 15.67 14.42 3.70
C LEU A 217 15.53 15.48 2.60
N GLY A 218 15.44 15.07 1.34
CA GLY A 218 15.19 15.95 0.21
C GLY A 218 13.84 16.69 0.25
N ILE A 219 12.89 16.27 1.08
CA ILE A 219 11.62 17.01 1.31
C ILE A 219 11.89 18.35 2.00
N PHE A 220 12.89 18.42 2.89
CA PHE A 220 13.19 19.63 3.69
C PHE A 220 14.20 20.58 3.02
N LEU A 221 14.76 20.19 1.89
CA LEU A 221 15.79 20.95 1.18
C LEU A 221 15.23 21.76 -0.01
N ILE A 222 13.91 21.69 -0.23
CA ILE A 222 13.16 22.40 -1.28
C ILE A 222 12.15 23.31 -0.61
#